data_AF-A0A424RA88-F1
#
_entry.id   AF-A0A424RA88-F1
#
_cell.length_a   1.000
_cell.length_b   1.000
_cell.length_c   1.000
_cell.angle_alpha   90.00
_cell.angle_beta   90.00
_cell.angle_gamma   90.00
#
_symmetry.space_group_name_H-M   'P 1'
#
loop_
_entity.id
_entity.type
_entity.pdbx_description
1 polymer ?
#
loop_
_entity_poly.entity_id
_entity_poly.type
_entity_poly.pdbx_seq_one_letter_code
_entity_poly.pdbx_strand_id
1 'polypeptide(L)'
;MKVVEVTGTPQIFGKYGNQVKRRYRCQSGPRKGRIVADPATCSAPINLQKRQTMRNTRRKKQTIQGKRASYTKKYNPTAKIVKNLNKQVKARRRGRAIKFKK
;
A
#
# COMPACT_ATOMS: atom_id res chain seq x y z
N MET A 1 1.76 -24.54 6.78
CA MET A 1 2.28 -24.36 5.41
C MET A 1 2.99 -23.01 5.33
N LYS A 2 4.17 -23.01 4.73
CA LYS A 2 5.28 -22.07 4.95
C LYS A 2 4.88 -20.60 4.73
N VAL A 3 5.11 -19.78 5.76
CA VAL A 3 5.19 -18.32 5.64
C VAL A 3 6.33 -18.05 4.67
N VAL A 4 6.02 -17.70 3.43
CA VAL A 4 7.01 -17.18 2.49
C VAL A 4 7.44 -15.84 3.05
N GLU A 5 8.60 -15.83 3.71
CA GLU A 5 9.30 -14.60 4.02
C GLU A 5 9.58 -13.90 2.70
N VAL A 6 8.89 -12.79 2.47
CA VAL A 6 9.13 -11.95 1.30
C VAL A 6 10.37 -11.09 1.58
N THR A 7 11.54 -11.74 1.66
CA THR A 7 12.87 -11.16 1.90
C THR A 7 13.31 -10.15 0.81
N GLY A 8 12.54 -10.00 -0.28
CA GLY A 8 12.82 -9.06 -1.37
C GLY A 8 11.89 -7.85 -1.51
N THR A 9 10.79 -7.74 -0.74
CA THR A 9 9.86 -6.59 -0.91
C THR A 9 10.07 -5.50 0.14
N PRO A 10 10.02 -4.22 -0.25
CA PRO A 10 10.11 -3.12 0.70
C PRO A 10 8.96 -3.25 1.71
N GLN A 11 9.27 -3.22 3.01
CA GLN A 11 8.26 -3.16 4.05
C GLN A 11 7.44 -1.88 3.87
N ILE A 12 6.15 -2.01 3.52
CA ILE A 12 5.23 -0.88 3.41
C ILE A 12 4.39 -0.84 4.67
N PHE A 13 4.24 0.34 5.26
CA PHE A 13 3.36 0.55 6.39
C PHE A 13 2.02 1.09 5.91
N GLY A 14 0.94 0.61 6.50
CA GLY A 14 -0.42 1.06 6.21
C GLY A 14 -1.25 1.19 7.48
N LYS A 15 -2.23 2.09 7.45
CA LYS A 15 -3.21 2.23 8.53
C LYS A 15 -4.21 1.07 8.49
N TYR A 16 -4.60 0.55 9.64
CA TYR A 16 -5.77 -0.30 9.83
C TYR A 16 -6.53 0.19 11.06
N GLY A 17 -7.70 0.81 10.86
CA GLY A 17 -8.39 1.52 11.93
C GLY A 17 -7.51 2.63 12.52
N ASN A 18 -7.19 2.50 13.80
CA ASN A 18 -6.31 3.41 14.56
C ASN A 18 -4.89 2.87 14.76
N GLN A 19 -4.56 1.72 14.18
CA GLN A 19 -3.23 1.10 14.31
C GLN A 19 -2.43 1.18 13.01
N VAL A 20 -1.11 1.13 13.16
CA VAL A 20 -0.16 1.02 12.04
C VAL A 20 0.26 -0.44 11.91
N LYS A 21 0.00 -1.04 10.76
CA LYS A 21 0.38 -2.43 10.46
C LYS A 21 1.31 -2.48 9.24
N ARG A 22 2.17 -3.49 9.19
CA ARG A 22 2.94 -3.82 7.99
C ARG A 22 1.99 -4.37 6.92
N ARG A 23 2.26 -4.04 5.66
CA ARG A 23 1.49 -4.44 4.49
C ARG A 23 2.43 -4.99 3.42
N TYR A 24 1.92 -5.90 2.61
CA TYR A 24 2.68 -6.60 1.57
C TYR A 24 2.31 -6.08 0.19
N ARG A 25 3.28 -5.98 -0.71
CA ARG A 25 3.04 -5.63 -2.12
C ARG A 25 3.05 -6.91 -2.96
N CYS A 26 1.95 -7.20 -3.64
CA CYS A 26 1.86 -8.35 -4.54
C CYS A 26 2.82 -8.18 -5.73
N GLN A 27 3.73 -9.13 -5.94
CA GLN A 27 4.71 -9.11 -7.04
C GLN A 27 4.22 -9.86 -8.29
N SER A 28 3.48 -10.95 -8.08
CA SER A 28 2.95 -11.84 -9.13
C SER A 28 1.45 -12.06 -8.95
N GLY A 29 0.81 -12.64 -9.97
CA GLY A 29 -0.61 -13.01 -9.96
C GLY A 29 -1.58 -11.90 -10.42
N PRO A 30 -2.89 -12.19 -10.38
CA PRO A 30 -3.94 -11.30 -10.91
C PRO A 30 -4.04 -9.95 -10.19
N ARG A 31 -3.52 -9.85 -8.95
CA ARG A 31 -3.52 -8.62 -8.14
C ARG A 31 -2.15 -7.96 -8.06
N LYS A 32 -1.25 -8.23 -9.02
CA LYS A 32 0.09 -7.63 -9.12
C LYS A 32 0.08 -6.10 -8.90
N GLY A 33 1.01 -5.62 -8.09
CA GLY A 33 1.17 -4.21 -7.75
C GLY A 33 0.27 -3.69 -6.62
N ARG A 34 -0.74 -4.46 -6.19
CA ARG A 34 -1.61 -4.08 -5.06
C ARG A 34 -0.90 -4.27 -3.72
N ILE A 35 -1.21 -3.38 -2.77
CA ILE A 35 -0.77 -3.50 -1.37
C ILE A 35 -1.91 -4.16 -0.58
N VAL A 36 -1.64 -5.24 0.15
CA VAL A 36 -2.65 -6.02 0.89
C VAL A 36 -2.21 -6.34 2.33
N ALA A 37 -3.17 -6.75 3.15
CA ALA A 37 -2.96 -7.22 4.52
C ALA A 37 -2.20 -8.54 4.56
N ASP A 38 -2.65 -9.53 3.78
CA ASP A 38 -2.11 -10.89 3.82
C ASP A 38 -1.58 -11.31 2.44
N PRO A 39 -0.47 -12.06 2.38
CA PRO A 39 0.16 -12.45 1.13
C PRO A 39 -0.72 -13.42 0.29
N ALA A 40 -1.50 -14.28 0.94
CA ALA A 40 -2.39 -15.23 0.26
C ALA A 40 -3.42 -14.52 -0.65
N THR A 41 -3.78 -13.29 -0.32
CA THR A 41 -4.75 -12.51 -1.11
C THR A 41 -4.24 -12.09 -2.48
N CYS A 42 -2.95 -12.21 -2.77
CA CYS A 42 -2.35 -11.80 -4.05
C CYS A 42 -2.75 -12.72 -5.21
N SER A 43 -2.89 -14.02 -4.96
CA SER A 43 -3.26 -15.02 -5.96
C SER A 43 -4.77 -15.15 -6.15
N ALA A 44 -5.56 -14.61 -5.24
CA ALA A 44 -7.02 -14.69 -5.31
C ALA A 44 -7.59 -13.96 -6.54
N PRO A 45 -8.65 -14.51 -7.16
CA PRO A 45 -9.25 -13.92 -8.36
C PRO A 45 -9.84 -12.53 -8.11
N ILE A 46 -10.05 -11.79 -9.19
CA ILE A 46 -10.62 -10.43 -9.15
C ILE A 46 -12.14 -10.54 -9.17
N ASN A 47 -12.80 -9.92 -8.19
CA ASN A 47 -14.26 -9.76 -8.20
C ASN A 47 -14.68 -8.68 -9.20
N LEU A 48 -15.26 -9.09 -10.32
CA LEU A 48 -15.64 -8.20 -11.43
C LEU A 48 -16.76 -7.21 -11.04
N GLN A 49 -17.76 -7.67 -10.31
CA GLN A 49 -18.86 -6.81 -9.83
C GLN A 49 -18.35 -5.65 -8.97
N LYS A 50 -17.46 -5.93 -8.01
CA LYS A 50 -16.85 -4.90 -7.14
C LYS A 50 -15.98 -3.92 -7.93
N ARG A 51 -15.37 -4.36 -9.04
CA ARG A 51 -14.61 -3.48 -9.93
C ARG A 51 -15.55 -2.52 -10.66
N GLN A 52 -16.68 -3.01 -11.15
CA GLN A 52 -17.65 -2.18 -11.87
C GLN A 52 -18.34 -1.18 -10.94
N THR A 53 -18.75 -1.60 -9.75
CA THR A 53 -19.36 -0.69 -8.75
C THR A 53 -18.37 0.41 -8.31
N MET A 54 -17.09 0.07 -8.14
CA MET A 54 -16.06 1.06 -7.83
C MET A 54 -15.78 2.02 -8.98
N ARG A 55 -15.85 1.56 -10.24
CA ARG A 55 -15.75 2.45 -11.42
C ARG A 55 -16.88 3.48 -11.41
N ASN A 56 -18.12 3.02 -11.23
CA ASN A 56 -19.30 3.90 -11.16
C ASN A 56 -19.23 4.86 -9.96
N THR A 57 -18.78 4.37 -8.80
CA THR A 57 -18.65 5.19 -7.59
C THR A 57 -17.59 6.28 -7.75
N ARG A 58 -16.44 5.97 -8.39
CA ARG A 58 -15.40 6.98 -8.68
C ARG A 58 -15.93 8.05 -9.62
N ARG A 59 -16.64 7.69 -10.69
CA ARG A 59 -17.26 8.66 -11.61
C ARG A 59 -18.15 9.66 -10.86
N LYS A 60 -18.97 9.19 -9.92
CA LYS A 60 -19.90 10.04 -9.17
C LYS A 60 -19.27 10.83 -8.02
N LYS A 61 -18.29 10.25 -7.31
CA LYS A 61 -17.83 10.77 -5.98
C LYS A 61 -16.33 11.09 -5.89
N GLN A 62 -15.59 11.11 -7.00
CA GLN A 62 -14.13 11.30 -6.97
C GLN A 62 -13.67 12.56 -6.22
N THR A 63 -14.35 13.69 -6.42
CA THR A 63 -13.98 14.98 -5.83
C THR A 63 -14.12 14.95 -4.30
N ILE A 64 -15.27 14.48 -3.82
CA ILE A 64 -15.56 14.34 -2.39
C ILE A 64 -14.61 13.32 -1.74
N GLN A 65 -14.36 12.18 -2.40
CA GLN A 65 -13.40 11.18 -1.92
C GLN A 65 -11.99 11.76 -1.80
N GLY A 66 -11.54 12.54 -2.78
CA GLY A 66 -10.26 13.25 -2.75
C GLY A 66 -10.16 14.21 -1.56
N LYS A 67 -11.16 15.09 -1.38
CA LYS A 67 -11.20 16.04 -0.26
C LYS A 67 -11.15 15.33 1.10
N ARG A 68 -12.00 14.31 1.31
CA ARG A 68 -12.01 13.51 2.55
C ARG A 68 -10.69 12.79 2.81
N ALA A 69 -10.06 12.25 1.76
CA ALA A 69 -8.76 11.63 1.88
C ALA A 69 -7.67 12.65 2.27
N SER A 70 -7.69 13.86 1.71
CA SER A 70 -6.77 14.94 2.07
C SER A 70 -6.91 15.34 3.53
N TYR A 71 -8.14 15.56 4.00
CA TYR A 71 -8.40 15.84 5.43
C TYR A 71 -7.92 14.71 6.34
N THR A 72 -8.21 13.47 5.98
CA THR A 72 -7.76 12.30 6.77
C THR A 72 -6.23 12.22 6.86
N LYS A 73 -5.53 12.49 5.76
CA LYS A 73 -4.05 12.48 5.73
C LYS A 73 -3.45 13.68 6.48
N LYS A 74 -4.15 14.81 6.56
CA LYS A 74 -3.69 16.04 7.23
C LYS A 74 -3.86 15.97 8.74
N TYR A 75 -5.03 15.53 9.22
CA TYR A 75 -5.37 15.65 10.64
C TYR A 75 -5.13 14.37 11.45
N ASN A 76 -5.31 13.18 10.86
CA ASN A 76 -5.24 11.95 11.64
C ASN A 76 -3.78 11.65 12.08
N PRO A 77 -3.49 11.47 13.39
CA PRO A 77 -2.14 11.25 13.90
C PRO A 77 -1.51 9.97 13.33
N THR A 78 -2.29 8.89 13.24
CA THR A 78 -1.82 7.60 12.69
C THR A 78 -1.43 7.71 11.22
N ALA A 79 -2.10 8.56 10.44
CA ALA A 79 -1.77 8.80 9.05
C ALA A 79 -0.44 9.57 8.90
N LYS A 80 -0.14 10.48 9.83
CA LYS A 80 1.15 11.17 9.90
C LYS A 80 2.29 10.19 10.23
N ILE A 81 2.08 9.30 11.19
CA ILE A 81 3.05 8.24 11.55
C ILE A 81 3.36 7.36 10.34
N VAL A 82 2.32 6.84 9.66
CA VAL A 82 2.48 6.02 8.44
C VAL A 82 3.25 6.76 7.34
N LYS A 83 2.98 8.06 7.15
CA LYS A 83 3.69 8.89 6.17
C LYS A 83 5.19 8.96 6.51
N ASN A 84 5.54 9.16 7.78
CA ASN A 84 6.93 9.25 8.23
C ASN A 84 7.66 7.90 8.08
N LEU A 85 7.04 6.80 8.49
CA LEU A 85 7.61 5.45 8.35
C LEU A 85 7.89 5.11 6.88
N ASN A 86 6.93 5.39 5.99
CA ASN A 86 7.12 5.12 4.56
C ASN A 86 8.18 6.04 3.90
N LYS A 87 8.36 7.28 4.41
CA LYS A 87 9.47 8.16 3.98
C LYS A 87 10.83 7.56 4.34
N GLN A 88 10.98 7.07 5.58
CA GLN A 88 12.22 6.44 6.03
C GLN A 88 12.55 5.20 5.20
N VAL A 89 11.56 4.36 4.91
CA VAL A 89 11.73 3.21 4.01
C VAL A 89 12.20 3.66 2.62
N LYS A 90 11.63 4.74 2.07
CA LYS A 90 12.03 5.27 0.76
C LYS A 90 13.44 5.86 0.78
N ALA A 91 13.82 6.56 1.85
CA ALA A 91 15.15 7.14 2.01
C ALA A 91 16.24 6.06 2.05
N ARG A 92 16.02 4.99 2.85
CA ARG A 92 16.92 3.82 2.88
C ARG A 92 17.14 3.18 1.50
N ARG A 93 16.12 3.18 0.64
CA ARG A 93 16.22 2.66 -0.73
C ARG A 93 17.01 3.58 -1.67
N ARG A 94 16.95 4.89 -1.47
CA ARG A 94 17.66 5.88 -2.30
C ARG A 94 19.13 6.02 -1.92
N GLY A 95 19.46 5.86 -0.63
CA GLY A 95 20.84 5.97 -0.13
C GLY A 95 21.76 4.79 -0.46
N ARG A 96 21.26 3.75 -1.14
CA ARG A 96 22.04 2.57 -1.53
C ARG A 96 22.26 2.53 -3.05
N ALA A 97 22.56 3.68 -3.65
CA ALA A 97 23.26 3.68 -4.94
C ALA A 97 24.68 3.19 -4.67
N ILE A 98 24.97 1.97 -5.11
CA ILE A 98 26.32 1.39 -5.06
C ILE A 98 27.22 2.37 -5.81
N LYS A 99 28.14 3.06 -5.11
CA LYS A 99 29.24 3.75 -5.78
C LYS A 99 30.07 2.65 -6.43
N PHE A 100 29.91 2.45 -7.74
CA PHE A 100 30.86 1.66 -8.52
C PHE A 100 32.22 2.37 -8.36
N LYS A 101 33.09 1.81 -7.53
CA LYS A 101 34.48 2.26 -7.43
C LYS A 101 35.15 1.79 -8.72
N LYS A 102 35.62 2.74 -9.52
CA LYS A 102 36.37 2.48 -10.75
C LYS A 102 37.70 1.82 -10.40
#